data_AF-A0A924D6I9-F1
#
_entry.id   AF-A0A924D6I9-F1
#
_cell.length_a   1.000
_cell.length_b   1.000
_cell.length_c   1.000
_cell.angle_alpha   90.00
_cell.angle_beta   90.00
_cell.angle_gamma   90.00
#
_symmetry.space_group_name_H-M   'P 1'
#
loop_
_entity.id
_entity.type
_entity.pdbx_description
1 polymer ?
#
loop_
_entity_poly.entity_id
_entity_poly.type
_entity_poly.pdbx_seq_one_letter_code
_entity_poly.pdbx_strand_id
1 'polypeptide(L)'
;MELVINSSINNQVIDESEVIDKTSSFIEANTQKVSLNHLKNDCIIPVFSKDNESTISHYQFINKAYEVVQELFPDFTPNEPDIRVSHIVKGRIPSAIEKPAKDLLEEEKTLYYERCAFLIELHQAKEVINGNTLTLSVGGVRSYNQENLYSKKSVEKFKIFIGYQNKVCTNLCISTDGFTNEVRISSVNELHTDMYNLFSNYDRIKHLSLMEKMNQFHLNENQFAHLIGKIRMYQHLEKDDQKSKGKFLLNDGQMNSVVK
;
A
#
# COMPACT_ATOMS: atom_id res chain seq x y z
N MET A 1 -30.02 16.37 32.42
CA MET A 1 -28.57 16.06 32.36
C MET A 1 -27.95 17.22 31.61
N GLU A 2 -27.23 18.09 32.31
CA GLU A 2 -26.78 19.39 31.80
C GLU A 2 -25.72 19.24 30.70
N LEU A 3 -25.78 20.13 29.71
CA LEU A 3 -24.79 20.26 28.64
C LEU A 3 -23.68 21.19 29.12
N VAL A 4 -22.46 20.67 29.22
CA VAL A 4 -21.24 21.45 29.48
C VAL A 4 -20.62 21.82 28.13
N ILE A 5 -20.39 23.11 27.91
CA ILE A 5 -19.69 23.63 26.73
C ILE A 5 -18.19 23.41 26.94
N ASN A 6 -17.58 22.52 26.16
CA ASN A 6 -16.13 22.36 26.15
C ASN A 6 -15.56 23.30 25.07
N SER A 7 -15.12 24.48 25.48
CA SER A 7 -14.73 25.61 24.62
C SER A 7 -13.25 25.59 24.16
N SER A 8 -12.61 24.42 24.07
CA SER A 8 -11.20 24.32 23.68
C SER A 8 -11.03 23.57 22.36
N ILE A 9 -11.24 24.28 21.24
CA ILE A 9 -10.85 23.83 19.88
C ILE A 9 -9.32 23.58 19.81
N ASN A 10 -8.54 24.25 20.67
CA ASN A 10 -7.08 24.10 20.73
C ASN A 10 -6.61 22.69 21.17
N ASN A 11 -7.47 21.85 21.75
CA ASN A 11 -7.10 20.48 22.13
C ASN A 11 -7.36 19.43 21.02
N GLN A 12 -7.82 19.86 19.84
CA GLN A 12 -7.98 18.97 18.67
C GLN A 12 -6.85 19.12 17.64
N VAL A 13 -5.92 20.05 17.89
CA VAL A 13 -4.69 20.18 17.12
C VAL A 13 -3.61 19.43 17.88
N ILE A 14 -3.18 18.29 17.35
CA ILE A 14 -2.03 17.55 17.89
C ILE A 14 -0.78 18.37 17.52
N ASP A 15 -0.01 18.77 18.52
CA ASP A 15 1.27 19.46 18.34
C ASP A 15 2.24 18.54 17.57
N GLU A 16 3.03 19.07 16.63
CA GLU A 16 4.00 18.27 15.85
C GLU A 16 4.95 17.47 16.75
N SER A 17 5.20 17.98 17.97
CA SER A 17 6.01 17.31 18.99
C SER A 17 5.35 16.10 19.68
N GLU A 18 4.02 15.96 19.58
CA GLU A 18 3.25 14.83 20.12
C GLU A 18 2.98 13.74 19.06
N VAL A 19 3.24 14.02 17.78
CA VAL A 19 3.26 12.99 16.74
C VAL A 19 4.47 12.12 17.00
N ILE A 20 4.26 10.97 17.66
CA ILE A 20 5.26 9.92 17.77
C ILE A 20 5.71 9.61 16.34
N ASP A 21 6.94 10.00 16.02
CA ASP A 21 7.64 9.72 14.76
C ASP A 21 7.87 8.21 14.68
N LYS A 22 6.79 7.45 14.47
CA LYS A 22 6.88 6.03 14.17
C LYS A 22 7.54 5.94 12.81
N THR A 23 8.81 5.54 12.83
CA THR A 23 9.76 5.47 11.70
C THR A 23 9.36 4.51 10.58
N SER A 24 8.11 4.05 10.52
CA SER A 24 7.61 3.07 9.56
C SER A 24 6.53 3.70 8.70
N SER A 25 6.75 3.72 7.39
CA SER A 25 5.76 4.18 6.41
C SER A 25 4.60 3.18 6.20
N PHE A 26 4.55 2.09 6.98
CA PHE A 26 3.53 1.03 6.90
C PHE A 26 2.79 0.78 8.21
N ILE A 27 1.55 0.30 8.07
CA ILE A 27 0.80 -0.35 9.15
C ILE A 27 1.54 -1.65 9.55
N GLU A 28 2.07 -1.68 10.78
CA GLU A 28 3.01 -2.73 11.23
C GLU A 28 2.33 -4.03 11.66
N ALA A 29 0.99 -4.08 11.71
CA ALA A 29 0.26 -5.26 12.15
C ALA A 29 0.54 -6.45 11.21
N ASN A 30 1.18 -7.51 11.73
CA ASN A 30 1.46 -8.79 11.06
C ASN A 30 2.39 -8.74 9.84
N THR A 31 3.26 -7.71 9.73
CA THR A 31 4.27 -7.62 8.66
C THR A 31 5.69 -7.54 9.22
N GLN A 32 6.67 -8.04 8.46
CA GLN A 32 8.09 -8.01 8.82
C GLN A 32 8.84 -7.08 7.87
N LYS A 33 9.76 -6.26 8.41
CA LYS A 33 10.67 -5.44 7.60
C LYS A 33 11.80 -6.32 7.08
N VAL A 34 12.08 -6.23 5.77
CA VAL A 34 13.17 -6.98 5.12
C VAL A 34 13.97 -6.07 4.21
N SER A 35 15.19 -6.46 3.87
CA SER A 35 16.03 -5.74 2.91
C SER A 35 15.83 -6.26 1.49
N LEU A 36 16.15 -5.43 0.49
CA LEU A 36 16.15 -5.87 -0.91
C LEU A 36 17.14 -7.01 -1.17
N ASN A 37 18.29 -7.00 -0.47
CA ASN A 37 19.28 -8.07 -0.54
C ASN A 37 18.75 -9.41 -0.03
N HIS A 38 17.97 -9.41 1.06
CA HIS A 38 17.32 -10.62 1.58
C HIS A 38 16.38 -11.24 0.54
N LEU A 39 15.56 -10.41 -0.13
CA LEU A 39 14.67 -10.87 -1.18
C LEU A 39 15.41 -11.41 -2.42
N LYS A 40 16.65 -10.98 -2.65
CA LYS A 40 17.48 -11.42 -3.78
C LYS A 40 18.21 -12.73 -3.51
N ASN A 41 18.82 -12.85 -2.33
CA ASN A 41 19.81 -13.89 -2.05
C ASN A 41 19.25 -15.02 -1.18
N ASP A 42 18.27 -14.74 -0.32
CA ASP A 42 17.81 -15.69 0.71
C ASP A 42 16.42 -16.27 0.38
N CYS A 43 15.71 -15.69 -0.60
CA CYS A 43 14.37 -16.10 -0.97
C CYS A 43 14.35 -16.90 -2.28
N ILE A 44 13.60 -18.00 -2.30
CA ILE A 44 13.27 -18.72 -3.54
C ILE A 44 12.16 -17.99 -4.31
N ILE A 45 12.05 -18.29 -5.61
CA ILE A 45 11.02 -17.76 -6.48
C ILE A 45 9.95 -18.85 -6.70
N PRO A 46 8.67 -18.59 -6.39
CA PRO A 46 7.62 -19.56 -6.68
C PRO A 46 7.42 -19.72 -8.19
N VAL A 47 6.98 -20.90 -8.59
CA VAL A 47 6.78 -21.30 -10.00
C VAL A 47 5.34 -21.70 -10.26
N PHE A 48 4.92 -21.63 -11.51
CA PHE A 48 3.66 -22.19 -12.00
C PHE A 48 3.80 -23.72 -12.13
N SER A 49 2.94 -24.49 -11.46
CA SER A 49 3.18 -25.91 -11.25
C SER A 49 3.01 -26.77 -12.50
N LYS A 50 2.27 -26.31 -13.52
CA LYS A 50 2.01 -27.12 -14.73
C LYS A 50 3.10 -27.04 -15.79
N ASP A 51 3.87 -25.97 -15.81
CA ASP A 51 4.93 -25.71 -16.79
C ASP A 51 6.27 -25.33 -16.15
N ASN A 52 6.33 -25.26 -14.81
CA ASN A 52 7.52 -24.95 -14.02
C ASN A 52 8.15 -23.58 -14.36
N GLU A 53 7.36 -22.68 -14.95
CA GLU A 53 7.76 -21.32 -15.26
C GLU A 53 7.85 -20.48 -13.99
N SER A 54 8.92 -19.70 -13.86
CA SER A 54 9.08 -18.81 -12.71
C SER A 54 8.13 -17.62 -12.79
N THR A 55 7.60 -17.24 -11.63
CA THR A 55 6.94 -15.95 -11.42
C THR A 55 8.00 -14.83 -11.48
N ILE A 56 7.56 -13.60 -11.71
CA ILE A 56 8.40 -12.44 -11.40
C ILE A 56 8.68 -12.47 -9.87
N SER A 57 9.87 -12.11 -9.40
CA SER A 57 10.15 -12.09 -7.96
C SER A 57 9.76 -10.77 -7.30
N HIS A 58 9.62 -10.73 -5.97
CA HIS A 58 9.50 -9.47 -5.22
C HIS A 58 10.71 -8.56 -5.47
N TYR A 59 11.91 -9.14 -5.50
CA TYR A 59 13.14 -8.41 -5.84
C TYR A 59 13.05 -7.76 -7.23
N GLN A 60 12.67 -8.52 -8.27
CA GLN A 60 12.54 -7.99 -9.63
C GLN A 60 11.52 -6.85 -9.69
N PHE A 61 10.40 -6.99 -8.96
CA PHE A 61 9.36 -5.98 -8.90
C PHE A 61 9.86 -4.66 -8.29
N ILE A 62 10.50 -4.73 -7.11
CA ILE A 62 11.01 -3.57 -6.39
C ILE A 62 12.17 -2.92 -7.15
N ASN A 63 13.13 -3.75 -7.61
CA ASN A 63 14.30 -3.26 -8.34
C ASN A 63 13.89 -2.55 -9.62
N LYS A 64 12.88 -3.06 -10.35
CA LYS A 64 12.40 -2.40 -11.56
C LYS A 64 11.71 -1.08 -11.27
N ALA A 65 10.92 -1.00 -10.19
CA ALA A 65 10.34 0.27 -9.76
C ALA A 65 11.41 1.31 -9.41
N TYR A 66 12.47 0.88 -8.71
CA TYR A 66 13.60 1.75 -8.35
C TYR A 66 14.33 2.27 -9.58
N GLU A 67 14.61 1.42 -10.57
CA GLU A 67 15.21 1.81 -11.85
C GLU A 67 14.35 2.87 -12.59
N VAL A 68 13.03 2.62 -12.72
CA VAL A 68 12.12 3.58 -13.37
C VAL A 68 12.08 4.93 -12.64
N VAL A 69 12.12 4.91 -11.31
CA VAL A 69 12.19 6.15 -10.50
C VAL A 69 13.48 6.92 -10.80
N GLN A 70 14.63 6.26 -10.88
CA GLN A 70 15.89 6.90 -11.23
C GLN A 70 15.90 7.46 -12.66
N GLU A 71 15.26 6.76 -13.60
CA GLU A 71 15.14 7.20 -15.00
C GLU A 71 14.27 8.46 -15.14
N LEU A 72 13.12 8.51 -14.45
CA LEU A 72 12.16 9.61 -14.56
C LEU A 72 12.52 10.83 -13.70
N PHE A 73 13.26 10.62 -12.61
CA PHE A 73 13.61 11.65 -11.64
C PHE A 73 15.13 11.73 -11.45
N PRO A 74 15.92 12.05 -12.49
CA PRO A 74 17.38 12.01 -12.43
C PRO A 74 17.98 13.01 -11.44
N ASP A 75 17.27 14.11 -11.16
CA ASP A 75 17.68 15.13 -10.19
C ASP A 75 17.36 14.74 -8.74
N PHE A 76 16.61 13.66 -8.53
CA PHE A 76 16.22 13.15 -7.22
C PHE A 76 17.05 11.91 -6.89
N THR A 77 17.44 11.79 -5.62
CA THR A 77 18.10 10.60 -5.09
C THR A 77 17.03 9.81 -4.33
N PRO A 78 16.45 8.75 -4.94
CA PRO A 78 15.47 7.93 -4.23
C PRO A 78 16.12 7.26 -3.03
N ASN A 79 15.38 7.17 -1.93
CA ASN A 79 15.79 6.39 -0.77
C ASN A 79 15.81 4.89 -1.09
N GLU A 80 16.54 4.13 -0.27
CA GLU A 80 16.36 2.68 -0.25
C GLU A 80 14.88 2.33 0.00
N PRO A 81 14.33 1.32 -0.73
CA PRO A 81 12.95 0.92 -0.54
C PRO A 81 12.68 0.45 0.89
N ASP A 82 11.67 1.01 1.56
CA ASP A 82 11.11 0.44 2.79
C ASP A 82 10.20 -0.73 2.39
N ILE A 83 10.56 -1.94 2.81
CA ILE A 83 9.93 -3.18 2.35
C ILE A 83 9.31 -3.91 3.54
N ARG A 84 8.03 -4.27 3.38
CA ARG A 84 7.29 -5.09 4.34
C ARG A 84 6.75 -6.34 3.68
N VAL A 85 6.95 -7.48 4.32
CA VAL A 85 6.48 -8.79 3.86
C VAL A 85 5.58 -9.45 4.90
N SER A 86 4.71 -10.36 4.46
CA SER A 86 3.89 -11.18 5.35
C SER A 86 3.62 -12.55 4.73
N HIS A 87 3.08 -13.47 5.55
CA HIS A 87 2.75 -14.84 5.17
C HIS A 87 3.98 -15.59 4.66
N ILE A 88 4.80 -16.02 5.61
CA ILE A 88 6.03 -16.76 5.34
C ILE A 88 5.71 -18.18 4.86
N VAL A 89 6.31 -18.59 3.74
CA VAL A 89 6.22 -19.96 3.22
C VAL A 89 7.59 -20.58 3.31
N LYS A 90 7.67 -21.68 4.05
CA LYS A 90 8.91 -22.44 4.25
C LYS A 90 8.80 -23.79 3.57
N GLY A 91 9.82 -24.13 2.79
CA GLY A 91 10.00 -25.44 2.20
C GLY A 91 11.31 -26.07 2.66
N ARG A 92 11.70 -27.15 1.97
CA ARG A 92 12.93 -27.89 2.25
C ARG A 92 13.62 -28.19 0.93
N ILE A 93 14.94 -28.26 0.95
CA ILE A 93 15.71 -28.75 -0.20
C ILE A 93 15.48 -30.26 -0.40
N PRO A 94 15.64 -30.80 -1.63
CA PRO A 94 15.37 -32.21 -1.93
C PRO A 94 16.14 -33.20 -1.04
N SER A 95 17.39 -32.87 -0.68
CA SER A 95 18.25 -33.73 0.17
C SER A 95 17.80 -33.83 1.62
N ALA A 96 16.90 -32.96 2.09
CA ALA A 96 16.42 -32.90 3.47
C ALA A 96 14.93 -33.29 3.62
N ILE A 97 14.35 -33.96 2.61
CA ILE A 97 12.90 -34.22 2.56
C ILE A 97 12.41 -35.07 3.75
N GLU A 98 13.18 -36.09 4.15
CA GLU A 98 12.84 -37.01 5.25
C GLU A 98 13.29 -36.51 6.62
N LYS A 99 14.06 -35.42 6.69
CA LYS A 99 14.56 -34.90 7.98
C LYS A 99 13.40 -34.35 8.82
N PRO A 100 13.30 -34.69 10.12
CA PRO A 100 12.34 -34.05 11.02
C PRO A 100 12.54 -32.54 11.07
N ALA A 101 11.47 -31.77 11.26
CA ALA A 101 11.54 -30.30 11.26
C ALA A 101 12.50 -29.71 12.32
N LYS A 102 12.73 -30.46 13.40
CA LYS A 102 13.64 -30.08 14.50
C LYS A 102 15.12 -30.22 14.12
N ASP A 103 15.42 -31.09 13.17
CA ASP A 103 16.79 -31.45 12.77
C ASP A 103 17.18 -30.80 11.44
N LEU A 104 16.31 -29.94 10.88
CA LEU A 104 16.56 -29.22 9.65
C LEU A 104 17.48 -28.03 9.90
N LEU A 105 18.61 -28.01 9.19
CA LEU A 105 19.54 -26.88 9.18
C LEU A 105 18.90 -25.68 8.45
N GLU A 106 19.40 -24.47 8.67
CA GLU A 106 18.83 -23.27 8.03
C GLU A 106 19.07 -23.27 6.51
N GLU A 107 20.23 -23.74 6.06
CA GLU A 107 20.56 -23.93 4.65
C GLU A 107 19.72 -25.00 3.95
N GLU A 108 19.05 -25.86 4.73
CA GLU A 108 18.14 -26.89 4.20
C GLU A 108 16.71 -26.37 4.04
N LYS A 109 16.42 -25.18 4.57
CA LYS A 109 15.11 -24.53 4.48
C LYS A 109 15.08 -23.63 3.27
N THR A 110 14.02 -23.73 2.50
CA THR A 110 13.70 -22.73 1.47
C THR A 110 12.66 -21.78 2.01
N LEU A 111 12.69 -20.53 1.55
CA LEU A 111 11.87 -19.46 2.09
C LEU A 111 11.38 -18.56 0.98
N TYR A 112 10.11 -18.16 1.02
CA TYR A 112 9.63 -16.96 0.35
C TYR A 112 8.44 -16.38 1.13
N TYR A 113 7.98 -15.19 0.73
CA TYR A 113 6.82 -14.53 1.34
C TYR A 113 5.68 -14.44 0.33
N GLU A 114 4.45 -14.77 0.72
CA GLU A 114 3.32 -14.66 -0.20
C GLU A 114 3.01 -13.21 -0.56
N ARG A 115 3.15 -12.28 0.40
CA ARG A 115 2.80 -10.86 0.20
C ARG A 115 3.98 -9.96 0.47
N CYS A 116 4.17 -8.98 -0.41
CA CYS A 116 5.18 -7.96 -0.30
C CYS A 116 4.57 -6.59 -0.62
N ALA A 117 4.92 -5.58 0.16
CA ALA A 117 4.67 -4.18 -0.10
C ALA A 117 5.99 -3.42 0.02
N PHE A 118 6.18 -2.40 -0.82
CA PHE A 118 7.34 -1.53 -0.74
C PHE A 118 6.96 -0.07 -0.97
N LEU A 119 7.80 0.82 -0.44
CA LEU A 119 7.70 2.26 -0.62
C LEU A 119 9.10 2.85 -0.87
N ILE A 120 9.22 3.69 -1.88
CA ILE A 120 10.41 4.44 -2.25
C ILE A 120 10.05 5.91 -2.12
N GLU A 121 10.66 6.58 -1.15
CA GLU A 121 10.44 8.00 -0.90
C GLU A 121 11.49 8.84 -1.65
N LEU A 122 11.04 9.94 -2.26
CA LEU A 122 11.90 10.93 -2.92
C LEU A 122 12.02 12.15 -2.01
N HIS A 123 12.97 12.14 -1.08
CA HIS A 123 13.08 13.18 -0.05
C HIS A 123 13.34 14.60 -0.57
N GLN A 124 13.94 14.77 -1.75
CA GLN A 124 14.07 16.11 -2.33
C GLN A 124 12.76 16.61 -2.98
N ALA A 125 11.78 15.73 -3.22
CA ALA A 125 10.46 16.06 -3.76
C ALA A 125 9.44 16.27 -2.61
N LYS A 126 9.71 17.27 -1.77
CA LYS A 126 8.83 17.66 -0.67
C LYS A 126 8.03 18.90 -1.02
N GLU A 127 6.77 18.89 -0.62
CA GLU A 127 5.83 19.99 -0.80
C GLU A 127 5.12 20.26 0.53
N VAL A 128 4.88 21.53 0.85
CA VAL A 128 4.15 21.90 2.09
C VAL A 128 2.74 22.30 1.72
N ILE A 129 1.75 21.53 2.17
CA ILE A 129 0.33 21.79 1.95
C ILE A 129 -0.39 21.90 3.29
N ASN A 130 -1.05 23.03 3.54
CA ASN A 130 -1.83 23.26 4.76
C ASN A 130 -1.02 22.99 6.04
N GLY A 131 0.26 23.39 6.06
CA GLY A 131 1.18 23.15 7.18
C GLY A 131 1.77 21.74 7.24
N ASN A 132 1.33 20.80 6.41
CA ASN A 132 1.84 19.44 6.39
C ASN A 132 2.91 19.26 5.31
N THR A 133 4.04 18.65 5.68
CA THR A 133 5.06 18.26 4.70
C THR A 133 4.66 16.94 4.03
N LEU A 134 4.42 17.01 2.73
CA LEU A 134 4.14 15.88 1.87
C LEU A 134 5.41 15.46 1.14
N THR A 135 5.64 14.15 1.01
CA THR A 135 6.78 13.61 0.26
C THR A 135 6.28 12.78 -0.91
N LEU A 136 6.79 13.04 -2.11
CA LEU A 136 6.50 12.21 -3.26
C LEU A 136 7.06 10.81 -3.04
N SER A 137 6.21 9.81 -3.20
CA SER A 137 6.55 8.42 -2.95
C SER A 137 6.02 7.52 -4.06
N VAL A 138 6.79 6.49 -4.37
CA VAL A 138 6.43 5.42 -5.30
C VAL A 138 6.35 4.13 -4.52
N GLY A 139 5.36 3.30 -4.78
CA GLY A 139 5.26 2.03 -4.10
C GLY A 139 4.48 0.99 -4.88
N GLY A 140 4.43 -0.19 -4.31
CA GLY A 140 3.72 -1.29 -4.92
C GLY A 140 3.43 -2.41 -3.95
N VAL A 141 2.42 -3.21 -4.31
CA VAL A 141 2.00 -4.40 -3.58
C VAL A 141 1.94 -5.56 -4.55
N ARG A 142 2.53 -6.67 -4.13
CA ARG A 142 2.43 -7.97 -4.80
C ARG A 142 1.94 -9.02 -3.83
N SER A 143 1.08 -9.93 -4.31
CA SER A 143 0.62 -11.04 -3.50
C SER A 143 0.44 -12.30 -4.36
N TYR A 144 1.28 -13.31 -4.14
CA TYR A 144 1.25 -14.57 -4.88
C TYR A 144 -0.06 -15.35 -4.69
N ASN A 145 -0.78 -15.12 -3.58
CA ASN A 145 -2.09 -15.74 -3.34
C ASN A 145 -3.21 -15.20 -4.25
N GLN A 146 -2.95 -14.13 -5.01
CA GLN A 146 -3.85 -13.63 -6.05
C GLN A 146 -3.62 -14.34 -7.40
N GLU A 147 -2.54 -15.10 -7.51
CA GLU A 147 -2.18 -15.90 -8.68
C GLU A 147 -2.62 -17.36 -8.51
N ASN A 148 -2.94 -18.00 -9.64
CA ASN A 148 -3.16 -19.44 -9.65
C ASN A 148 -1.84 -20.16 -9.95
N LEU A 149 -0.99 -20.32 -8.93
CA LEU A 149 0.29 -21.04 -9.08
C LEU A 149 0.12 -22.52 -9.47
N TYR A 150 -1.09 -23.09 -9.40
CA TYR A 150 -1.38 -24.45 -9.85
C TYR A 150 -1.70 -24.55 -11.35
N SER A 151 -1.70 -23.43 -12.09
CA SER A 151 -1.91 -23.42 -13.54
C SER A 151 -0.59 -23.38 -14.32
N LYS A 152 -0.71 -23.23 -15.65
CA LYS A 152 0.40 -22.77 -16.48
C LYS A 152 0.63 -21.28 -16.22
N LYS A 153 1.80 -20.76 -16.60
CA LYS A 153 2.13 -19.33 -16.52
C LYS A 153 1.03 -18.49 -17.13
N SER A 154 0.47 -17.64 -16.30
CA SER A 154 -0.51 -16.64 -16.71
C SER A 154 0.04 -15.25 -16.45
N VAL A 155 -0.71 -14.27 -16.93
CA VAL A 155 -0.47 -12.87 -16.61
C VAL A 155 -0.62 -12.68 -15.10
N GLU A 156 0.38 -12.04 -14.49
CA GLU A 156 0.48 -11.84 -13.04
C GLU A 156 -0.04 -10.45 -12.65
N LYS A 157 -0.53 -10.30 -11.41
CA LYS A 157 -1.17 -9.08 -10.91
C LYS A 157 -0.26 -8.30 -9.98
N PHE A 158 -0.21 -7.00 -10.23
CA PHE A 158 0.55 -6.05 -9.43
C PHE A 158 -0.31 -4.84 -9.11
N LYS A 159 -0.03 -4.22 -7.96
CA LYS A 159 -0.54 -2.89 -7.63
C LYS A 159 0.62 -1.94 -7.55
N ILE A 160 0.53 -0.81 -8.24
CA ILE A 160 1.61 0.15 -8.36
C ILE A 160 1.01 1.53 -8.17
N PHE A 161 1.72 2.40 -7.46
CA PHE A 161 1.32 3.78 -7.29
C PHE A 161 2.49 4.75 -7.27
N ILE A 162 2.18 5.99 -7.63
CA ILE A 162 2.94 7.20 -7.36
C ILE A 162 2.00 8.25 -6.76
N GLY A 163 2.48 8.95 -5.75
CA GLY A 163 1.66 9.95 -5.06
C GLY A 163 2.38 10.64 -3.91
N TYR A 164 1.79 11.73 -3.43
CA TYR A 164 2.26 12.39 -2.22
C TYR A 164 1.75 11.66 -0.98
N GLN A 165 2.66 11.29 -0.08
CA GLN A 165 2.34 10.70 1.21
C GLN A 165 2.02 11.80 2.21
N ASN A 166 0.83 11.75 2.80
CA ASN A 166 0.43 12.59 3.93
C ASN A 166 0.55 11.79 5.23
N LYS A 167 1.43 12.23 6.15
CA LYS A 167 1.70 11.55 7.42
C LYS A 167 0.53 11.58 8.42
N VAL A 168 -0.44 12.47 8.25
CA VAL A 168 -1.63 12.57 9.13
C VAL A 168 -2.60 11.41 8.89
N CYS A 169 -2.67 10.89 7.66
CA CYS A 169 -3.51 9.75 7.29
C CYS A 169 -2.70 8.44 7.39
N THR A 170 -2.64 7.84 8.59
CA THR A 170 -1.81 6.64 8.85
C THR A 170 -2.27 5.35 8.16
N ASN A 171 -3.46 5.36 7.54
CA ASN A 171 -3.84 4.33 6.59
C ASN A 171 -3.38 4.81 5.22
N LEU A 172 -2.39 4.14 4.63
CA LEU A 172 -1.82 4.45 3.32
C LEU A 172 -2.89 4.31 2.21
N CYS A 173 -3.81 5.27 2.17
CA CYS A 173 -4.94 5.35 1.25
C CYS A 173 -4.46 6.12 0.03
N ILE A 174 -4.19 5.39 -1.03
CA ILE A 174 -3.76 5.95 -2.30
C ILE A 174 -5.02 6.29 -3.10
N SER A 175 -5.28 7.59 -3.26
CA SER A 175 -6.38 8.10 -4.08
C SER A 175 -5.83 9.12 -5.06
N THR A 176 -5.03 8.64 -6.01
CA THR A 176 -4.31 9.45 -7.00
C THR A 176 -4.60 8.93 -8.41
N ASP A 177 -4.41 9.78 -9.41
CA ASP A 177 -4.37 9.38 -10.83
C ASP A 177 -3.09 8.59 -11.18
N GLY A 178 -2.09 8.64 -10.29
CA GLY A 178 -0.88 7.82 -10.32
C GLY A 178 -1.05 6.43 -9.72
N PHE A 179 -2.27 5.89 -9.59
CA PHE A 179 -2.52 4.57 -9.00
C PHE A 179 -3.17 3.61 -9.98
N THR A 180 -2.63 2.39 -10.05
CA THR A 180 -3.28 1.28 -10.75
C THR A 180 -3.57 0.12 -9.79
N ASN A 181 -4.86 -0.18 -9.65
CA ASN A 181 -5.41 -1.19 -8.74
C ASN A 181 -5.08 -2.65 -9.14
N GLU A 182 -4.86 -2.89 -10.44
CA GLU A 182 -4.49 -4.20 -11.00
C GLU A 182 -3.78 -3.96 -12.34
N VAL A 183 -2.45 -4.08 -12.36
CA VAL A 183 -1.65 -4.16 -13.58
C VAL A 183 -1.44 -5.63 -13.90
N ARG A 184 -1.74 -6.03 -15.13
CA ARG A 184 -1.66 -7.41 -15.61
C ARG A 184 -0.43 -7.55 -16.47
N ILE A 185 0.57 -8.25 -15.95
CA ILE A 185 1.92 -8.24 -16.49
C ILE A 185 2.39 -9.66 -16.78
N SER A 186 2.90 -9.88 -17.98
CA SER A 186 3.43 -11.15 -18.44
C SER A 186 4.97 -11.21 -18.36
N SER A 187 5.64 -10.06 -18.35
CA SER A 187 7.11 -9.96 -18.35
C SER A 187 7.64 -8.77 -17.57
N VAL A 188 8.91 -8.85 -17.16
CA VAL A 188 9.60 -7.75 -16.44
C VAL A 188 9.76 -6.49 -17.30
N ASN A 189 9.78 -6.63 -18.63
CA ASN A 189 9.87 -5.48 -19.55
C ASN A 189 8.52 -4.75 -19.67
N GLU A 190 7.42 -5.51 -19.67
CA GLU A 190 6.07 -4.95 -19.62
C GLU A 190 5.84 -4.22 -18.28
N LEU A 191 6.33 -4.79 -17.18
CA LEU A 191 6.36 -4.12 -15.87
C LEU A 191 7.04 -2.76 -15.91
N HIS A 192 8.23 -2.69 -16.52
CA HIS A 192 8.96 -1.44 -16.69
C HIS A 192 8.14 -0.42 -17.48
N THR A 193 7.60 -0.83 -18.63
CA THR A 193 6.85 0.05 -19.53
C THR A 193 5.61 0.60 -18.83
N ASP A 194 4.87 -0.24 -18.13
CA ASP A 194 3.67 0.17 -17.40
C ASP A 194 3.98 1.10 -16.23
N MET A 195 5.05 0.81 -15.47
CA MET A 195 5.53 1.71 -14.41
C MET A 195 5.93 3.07 -14.98
N TYR A 196 6.73 3.07 -16.04
CA TYR A 196 7.21 4.28 -16.69
C TYR A 196 6.04 5.15 -17.15
N ASN A 197 5.08 4.54 -17.87
CA ASN A 197 3.89 5.24 -18.36
C ASN A 197 3.02 5.77 -17.21
N LEU A 198 2.82 4.99 -16.14
CA LEU A 198 2.03 5.43 -14.99
C LEU A 198 2.69 6.63 -14.31
N PHE A 199 4.00 6.57 -14.07
CA PHE A 199 4.73 7.60 -13.37
C PHE A 199 4.92 8.86 -14.19
N SER A 200 5.13 8.74 -15.52
CA SER A 200 5.27 9.88 -16.42
C SER A 200 3.96 10.64 -16.61
N ASN A 201 2.82 9.94 -16.57
CA ASN A 201 1.49 10.53 -16.76
C ASN A 201 0.88 11.09 -15.46
N TYR A 202 1.52 10.89 -14.32
CA TYR A 202 1.03 11.37 -13.04
C TYR A 202 1.13 12.90 -12.92
N ASP A 203 -0.03 13.57 -12.77
CA ASP A 203 -0.10 15.03 -12.65
C ASP A 203 0.08 15.47 -11.19
N ARG A 204 1.34 15.74 -10.84
CA ARG A 204 1.72 16.26 -9.52
C ARG A 204 0.97 17.53 -9.13
N ILE A 205 0.83 18.47 -10.07
CA ILE A 205 0.27 19.80 -9.79
C ILE A 205 -1.22 19.66 -9.47
N LYS A 206 -1.95 18.91 -10.29
CA LYS A 206 -3.36 18.63 -10.06
C LYS A 206 -3.59 17.90 -8.75
N HIS A 207 -2.76 16.91 -8.43
CA HIS A 207 -2.90 16.16 -7.18
C HIS A 207 -2.67 17.05 -5.94
N LEU A 208 -1.61 17.87 -5.95
CA LEU A 208 -1.35 18.85 -4.88
C LEU A 208 -2.49 19.86 -4.74
N SER A 209 -3.00 20.41 -5.85
CA SER A 209 -4.14 21.35 -5.83
C SER A 209 -5.41 20.71 -5.23
N LEU A 210 -5.64 19.42 -5.50
CA LEU A 210 -6.76 18.69 -4.89
C LEU A 210 -6.57 18.56 -3.38
N MET A 211 -5.37 18.20 -2.92
CA MET A 211 -5.06 18.11 -1.48
C MET A 211 -5.20 19.45 -0.77
N GLU A 212 -4.77 20.55 -1.41
CA GLU A 212 -4.94 21.89 -0.87
C GLU A 212 -6.42 22.23 -0.68
N LYS A 213 -7.26 21.95 -1.70
CA LYS A 213 -8.71 22.17 -1.65
C LYS A 213 -9.40 21.32 -0.60
N MET A 214 -8.89 20.14 -0.24
CA MET A 214 -9.51 19.29 0.78
C MET A 214 -9.68 20.00 2.13
N ASN A 215 -8.77 20.92 2.48
CA ASN A 215 -8.86 21.72 3.71
C ASN A 215 -10.03 22.71 3.71
N GLN A 216 -10.61 23.01 2.54
CA GLN A 216 -11.79 23.86 2.44
C GLN A 216 -13.08 23.13 2.82
N PHE A 217 -13.05 21.79 2.87
CA PHE A 217 -14.20 20.98 3.22
C PHE A 217 -14.16 20.61 4.69
N HIS A 218 -15.20 20.99 5.42
CA HIS A 218 -15.46 20.54 6.79
C HIS A 218 -16.92 20.13 6.90
N LEU A 219 -17.20 19.17 7.78
CA LEU A 219 -18.56 18.83 8.17
C LEU A 219 -18.77 19.41 9.57
N ASN A 220 -19.81 20.22 9.74
CA ASN A 220 -20.26 20.58 11.08
C ASN A 220 -20.93 19.37 11.76
N GLU A 221 -21.14 19.46 13.07
CA GLU A 221 -21.69 18.36 13.88
C GLU A 221 -23.03 17.83 13.33
N ASN A 222 -23.94 18.73 12.94
CA ASN A 222 -25.23 18.35 12.37
C ASN A 222 -25.08 17.64 11.02
N GLN A 223 -24.21 18.13 10.15
CA GLN A 223 -23.91 17.50 8.86
C GLN A 223 -23.28 16.12 9.05
N PHE A 224 -22.36 16.01 9.99
CA PHE A 224 -21.71 14.75 10.33
C PHE A 224 -22.71 13.75 10.91
N ALA A 225 -23.49 14.12 11.93
CA ALA A 225 -24.52 13.26 12.53
C ALA A 225 -25.54 12.78 11.48
N HIS A 226 -25.97 13.69 10.58
CA HIS A 226 -26.90 13.36 9.51
C HIS A 226 -26.27 12.41 8.47
N LEU A 227 -24.99 12.59 8.14
CA LEU A 227 -24.25 11.69 7.26
C LEU A 227 -24.14 10.29 7.87
N ILE A 228 -23.78 10.18 9.15
CA ILE A 228 -23.71 8.91 9.88
C ILE A 228 -25.07 8.22 9.90
N GLY A 229 -26.16 8.95 10.17
CA GLY A 229 -27.52 8.41 10.14
C GLY A 229 -27.89 7.83 8.78
N LYS A 230 -27.61 8.58 7.69
CA LYS A 230 -27.83 8.12 6.32
C LYS A 230 -27.01 6.88 5.97
N ILE A 231 -25.77 6.81 6.42
CA ILE A 231 -24.89 5.66 6.21
C ILE A 231 -25.44 4.41 6.90
N ARG A 232 -25.87 4.52 8.16
CA ARG A 232 -26.50 3.39 8.88
C ARG A 232 -27.78 2.93 8.20
N MET A 233 -28.58 3.87 7.70
CA MET A 233 -29.78 3.55 6.92
C MET A 233 -29.48 2.92 5.56
N TYR A 234 -28.31 3.21 4.95
CA TYR A 234 -27.96 2.70 3.62
C TYR A 234 -28.00 1.18 3.55
N GLN A 235 -27.55 0.47 4.59
CA GLN A 235 -27.56 -0.99 4.66
C GLN A 235 -28.98 -1.58 4.67
N HIS A 236 -29.98 -0.77 5.04
CA HIS A 236 -31.39 -1.15 5.10
C HIS A 236 -32.20 -0.74 3.86
N LEU A 237 -31.59 -0.01 2.92
CA LEU A 237 -32.25 0.33 1.66
C LEU A 237 -32.45 -0.91 0.78
N GLU A 238 -33.46 -0.90 -0.08
CA GLU A 238 -33.63 -1.93 -1.11
C GLU A 238 -32.43 -1.95 -2.07
N LYS A 239 -32.14 -3.12 -2.64
CA LYS A 239 -30.94 -3.31 -3.49
C LYS A 239 -30.92 -2.37 -4.71
N ASP A 240 -32.09 -2.00 -5.24
CA ASP A 240 -32.16 -1.11 -6.40
C ASP A 240 -31.90 0.35 -6.02
N ASP A 241 -32.34 0.78 -4.84
CA ASP A 241 -31.99 2.10 -4.28
C ASP A 241 -30.51 2.20 -3.92
N GLN A 242 -29.90 1.12 -3.42
CA GLN A 242 -28.47 1.08 -3.12
C GLN A 242 -27.60 1.27 -4.38
N LYS A 243 -28.01 0.69 -5.52
CA LYS A 243 -27.30 0.83 -6.80
C LYS A 243 -27.25 2.28 -7.28
N SER A 244 -28.31 3.05 -7.05
CA SER A 244 -28.40 4.45 -7.50
C SER A 244 -27.55 5.42 -6.69
N LYS A 245 -27.24 5.10 -5.42
CA LYS A 245 -26.59 6.03 -4.47
C LYS A 245 -25.08 5.83 -4.30
N GLY A 246 -24.47 4.97 -5.13
CA GLY A 246 -23.06 4.59 -5.01
C GLY A 246 -22.83 3.59 -3.89
N LYS A 247 -21.82 2.72 -4.05
CA LYS A 247 -21.55 1.64 -3.09
C LYS A 247 -20.82 2.21 -1.87
N PHE A 248 -21.46 2.15 -0.72
CA PHE A 248 -20.81 2.47 0.55
C PHE A 248 -20.04 1.24 1.08
N LEU A 249 -18.77 1.42 1.41
CA LEU A 249 -17.84 0.31 1.74
C LEU A 249 -17.60 0.10 3.24
N LEU A 250 -17.96 1.07 4.08
CA LEU A 250 -17.74 0.97 5.52
C LEU A 250 -18.90 0.22 6.18
N ASN A 251 -18.56 -0.77 7.01
CA ASN A 251 -19.53 -1.50 7.82
C ASN A 251 -19.86 -0.74 9.12
N ASP A 252 -20.91 -1.18 9.82
CA ASP A 252 -21.36 -0.51 11.06
C ASP A 252 -20.28 -0.46 12.15
N GLY A 253 -19.43 -1.48 12.25
CA GLY A 253 -18.31 -1.51 13.19
C GLY A 253 -17.29 -0.41 12.90
N GLN A 254 -16.91 -0.25 11.63
CA GLN A 254 -16.02 0.81 11.17
C GLN A 254 -16.64 2.19 11.39
N MET A 255 -17.94 2.34 11.11
CA MET A 255 -18.65 3.61 11.33
C MET A 255 -18.71 3.99 12.80
N ASN A 256 -18.91 3.03 13.70
CA ASN A 256 -18.91 3.30 15.14
C ASN A 256 -17.53 3.76 15.65
N SER A 257 -16.44 3.29 15.04
CA SER A 257 -15.09 3.77 15.37
C SER A 257 -14.84 5.21 14.90
N VAL A 258 -15.50 5.66 13.83
CA VAL A 258 -15.39 7.04 13.30
C VAL A 258 -16.18 8.05 14.12
N VAL A 259 -17.23 7.62 14.82
CA VAL A 259 -18.12 8.49 15.61
C VAL A 259 -17.58 8.76 17.03
N LYS A 260 -16.71 7.90 17.54
CA LYS A 260 -16.08 8.07 18.87
C LYS A 260 -15.18 9.30 18.90
#